data_AF-A0A9P7A3Z5-F1
#
_entry.id   AF-A0A9P7A3Z5-F1
#
_cell.length_a   1.000
_cell.length_b   1.000
_cell.length_c   1.000
_cell.angle_alpha   90.00
_cell.angle_beta   90.00
_cell.angle_gamma   90.00
#
_symmetry.space_group_name_H-M   'P 1'
#
loop_
_entity.id
_entity.type
_entity.pdbx_description
1 polymer ?
#
loop_
_entity_poly.entity_id
_entity_poly.type
_entity_poly.pdbx_seq_one_letter_code
_entity_poly.pdbx_strand_id
1 'polypeptide(L)' 'GAVKFRYRSSQRTCDMEQMERNVIACLDDVPLLQIKRYANRSARFISAYSQGLTGAQAAWANRKYHGH' A
#
# COMPACT_ATOMS: atom_id res chain seq x y z
N GLY A 1 -2.48 0.63 3.25
CA GLY A 1 -1.37 0.06 4.03
C GLY A 1 -1.19 0.83 5.32
N ALA A 2 -0.26 1.78 5.37
CA ALA A 2 0.09 2.51 6.60
C ALA A 2 -0.94 3.56 7.04
N VAL A 3 -1.34 4.46 6.14
CA VAL A 3 -2.31 5.55 6.44
C VAL A 3 -3.65 4.97 6.93
N LYS A 4 -4.21 4.02 6.17
CA LYS A 4 -5.47 3.34 6.52
C LYS A 4 -5.38 2.61 7.87
N PHE A 5 -4.22 2.06 8.21
CA PHE A 5 -3.99 1.44 9.52
C PHE A 5 -4.01 2.50 10.62
N ARG A 6 -3.24 3.59 10.47
CA ARG A 6 -3.22 4.70 11.44
C ARG A 6 -4.58 5.35 11.64
N TYR A 7 -5.32 5.59 10.57
CA TYR A 7 -6.68 6.09 10.65
C TYR A 7 -7.60 5.15 11.44
N ARG A 8 -7.49 3.83 11.22
CA ARG A 8 -8.28 2.84 11.98
C ARG A 8 -7.85 2.70 13.45
N SER A 9 -6.58 3.01 13.75
CA SER A 9 -6.05 3.03 15.12
C SER A 9 -6.37 4.33 15.87
N SER A 10 -6.77 5.38 15.15
CA SER A 10 -7.19 6.64 15.76
C SER A 10 -8.57 6.52 16.44
N GLN A 11 -8.91 7.50 17.27
CA GLN A 11 -10.22 7.54 17.92
C GLN A 11 -11.34 7.66 16.85
N ARG A 12 -12.41 6.88 17.02
CA ARG A 12 -13.58 6.99 16.14
C ARG A 12 -14.27 8.33 16.40
N THR A 13 -14.47 9.09 15.33
CA THR A 13 -15.22 10.33 15.34
C THR A 13 -16.55 10.12 14.61
N CYS A 14 -17.57 10.91 14.95
CA CYS A 14 -18.87 10.93 14.27
C CYS A 14 -19.07 12.19 13.43
N ASP A 15 -18.16 13.15 13.54
CA ASP A 15 -18.14 14.40 12.79
C ASP A 15 -17.24 14.29 11.55
N MET A 16 -17.75 14.78 10.42
CA MET A 16 -17.09 14.68 9.11
C MET A 16 -15.85 15.56 9.04
N GLU A 17 -15.88 16.77 9.59
CA GLU A 17 -14.70 17.64 9.56
C GLU A 17 -13.56 17.07 10.39
N GLN A 18 -13.89 16.50 11.56
CA GLN A 18 -12.90 15.84 12.39
C GLN A 18 -12.33 14.59 11.71
N MET A 19 -13.14 13.83 10.97
CA MET A 19 -12.64 12.72 10.15
C MET A 19 -11.66 13.21 9.08
N GLU A 20 -11.99 14.29 8.37
CA GLU A 20 -11.13 14.86 7.32
C GLU A 20 -9.78 15.30 7.87
N ARG A 21 -9.77 16.09 8.95
CA ARG A 21 -8.53 16.53 9.63
C ARG A 21 -7.67 15.34 10.05
N ASN A 22 -8.30 14.27 10.53
CA ASN A 22 -7.61 13.05 10.95
C ASN A 22 -7.01 12.28 9.77
N VAL A 23 -7.70 12.23 8.62
CA VAL A 23 -7.15 11.63 7.39
C VAL A 23 -5.92 12.38 6.93
N ILE A 24 -5.96 13.72 6.91
CA ILE A 24 -4.82 14.58 6.54
C ILE A 24 -3.64 14.32 7.48
N ALA A 25 -3.87 14.37 8.80
CA ALA A 25 -2.83 14.09 9.79
C ALA A 25 -2.21 12.68 9.62
N CYS A 26 -3.04 11.66 9.35
CA CYS A 26 -2.56 10.31 9.09
C CYS A 26 -1.73 10.19 7.80
N LEU A 27 -2.00 11.03 6.79
CA LEU A 27 -1.22 11.11 5.55
C LEU A 27 0.14 11.75 5.81
N ASP A 28 0.16 12.89 6.51
CA ASP A 28 1.37 13.66 6.80
C ASP A 28 2.34 12.91 7.72
N ASP A 29 1.81 12.09 8.63
CA ASP A 29 2.61 11.31 9.57
C ASP A 29 3.42 10.19 8.86
N VAL A 30 3.12 9.83 7.61
CA VAL A 30 3.82 8.73 6.93
C VAL A 30 5.21 9.17 6.48
N PRO A 31 6.30 8.55 6.99
CA PRO A 31 7.65 8.97 6.61
C PRO A 31 7.93 8.74 5.13
N LEU A 32 8.59 9.71 4.48
CA LEU A 32 8.99 9.62 3.07
C LEU A 32 9.81 8.35 2.78
N LEU A 33 10.67 7.92 3.71
CA LEU A 33 11.45 6.70 3.57
C LEU A 33 10.55 5.45 3.43
N GLN A 34 9.44 5.41 4.16
CA GLN A 34 8.48 4.31 4.07
C GLN A 34 7.81 4.29 2.69
N ILE A 35 7.43 5.45 2.15
CA ILE A 35 6.87 5.59 0.80
C ILE A 35 7.87 5.07 -0.25
N LYS A 36 9.13 5.51 -0.17
CA LYS A 36 10.21 5.06 -1.08
C LYS A 36 10.42 3.55 -1.02
N ARG A 37 10.40 2.95 0.19
CA ARG A 37 10.53 1.49 0.36
C ARG A 37 9.39 0.72 -0.33
N TYR A 38 8.15 1.21 -0.22
CA TYR A 38 7.02 0.62 -0.92
C TYR A 38 7.17 0.74 -2.44
N ALA A 39 7.50 1.93 -2.95
CA ALA A 39 7.71 2.16 -4.38
C ALA A 39 8.79 1.24 -4.96
N ASN A 40 9.94 1.13 -4.29
CA ASN A 40 11.03 0.26 -4.72
C ASN A 40 10.64 -1.22 -4.72
N ARG A 41 9.84 -1.65 -3.73
CA ARG A 41 9.33 -3.04 -3.69
C ARG A 41 8.39 -3.30 -4.86
N SER A 42 7.47 -2.38 -5.15
CA SER A 42 6.55 -2.48 -6.30
C SER A 42 7.31 -2.50 -7.63
N ALA A 43 8.35 -1.69 -7.77
CA ALA A 43 9.18 -1.63 -8.98
C ALA A 43 9.85 -2.99 -9.29
N ARG A 44 10.20 -3.80 -8.28
CA ARG A 44 10.74 -5.15 -8.51
C ARG A 44 9.72 -6.08 -9.17
N PHE A 45 8.45 -5.97 -8.81
CA PHE A 45 7.39 -6.75 -9.46
C PHE A 45 7.19 -6.29 -10.90
N ILE A 46 7.14 -4.97 -11.14
CA ILE A 46 7.04 -4.40 -12.49
C ILE A 46 8.22 -4.84 -13.36
N SER A 47 9.44 -4.79 -12.81
CA SER A 47 10.66 -5.26 -13.50
C SER A 47 10.61 -6.75 -13.85
N ALA A 48 10.03 -7.58 -12.98
CA ALA A 48 9.86 -9.01 -13.27
C ALA A 48 8.87 -9.24 -14.41
N TYR A 49 7.76 -8.48 -14.46
CA TYR A 49 6.83 -8.50 -15.60
C TYR A 49 7.50 -8.02 -16.89
N SER A 50 8.29 -6.93 -16.85
CA SER A 50 8.93 -6.39 -18.05
C SER A 50 10.03 -7.29 -18.62
N GLN A 51 10.70 -8.06 -17.76
CA GLN A 51 11.74 -9.01 -18.18
C GLN A 51 11.16 -10.33 -18.71
N GLY A 52 9.84 -10.52 -18.65
CA GLY A 52 9.15 -11.71 -19.13
C GLY A 52 9.16 -12.83 -18.10
N LEU A 53 8.05 -12.99 -17.38
CA LEU A 53 7.83 -14.18 -16.55
C LEU A 53 7.56 -15.37 -17.47
N THR A 54 8.16 -16.53 -17.18
CA THR A 54 7.75 -17.78 -17.84
C THR A 54 6.31 -18.10 -17.46
N GLY A 55 5.60 -18.87 -18.30
CA GLY A 55 4.20 -19.23 -18.04
C GLY A 55 3.98 -19.88 -16.67
N ALA A 56 4.95 -20.68 -16.20
CA ALA A 56 4.92 -21.27 -14.86
C ALA A 56 5.12 -20.22 -13.74
N GLN A 57 6.02 -19.25 -13.92
CA GLN A 57 6.24 -18.16 -12.96
C GLN A 57 5.03 -17.23 -12.88
N ALA A 58 4.42 -16.91 -14.03
CA ALA A 58 3.20 -16.11 -14.09
C ALA A 58 2.02 -16.82 -13.43
N ALA A 59 1.82 -18.11 -13.71
CA ALA A 59 0.78 -18.92 -13.08
C ALA A 59 0.96 -19.03 -11.56
N TRP A 60 2.20 -19.23 -11.10
CA TRP A 60 2.51 -19.23 -9.66
C TRP A 60 2.26 -17.88 -9.01
N ALA A 61 2.71 -16.77 -9.63
CA ALA A 61 2.49 -15.43 -9.11
C ALA A 61 1.00 -15.10 -9.01
N ASN A 62 0.22 -15.43 -10.05
CA ASN A 62 -1.23 -15.26 -10.06
C ASN A 62 -1.88 -16.06 -8.93
N ARG A 63 -1.50 -17.33 -8.73
CA ARG A 63 -2.03 -18.17 -7.62
C ARG A 63 -1.65 -17.61 -6.24
N LYS A 64 -0.43 -17.11 -6.09
CA LYS A 64 0.09 -16.64 -4.80
C LYS A 64 -0.54 -15.32 -4.37
N TYR A 65 -0.89 -14.46 -5.33
CA TYR A 65 -1.38 -13.10 -5.09
C TYR A 65 -2.84 -12.88 -5.52
N HIS A 66 -3.61 -13.94 -5.76
CA HIS A 66 -5.00 -13.88 -6.26
C HIS A 66 -6.03 -13.24 -5.29
N GLY A 67 -5.64 -12.88 -4.07
CA GLY A 67 -6.55 -12.40 -3.03
C GLY A 67 -6.01 -11.18 -2.28
N HIS A 68 -5.65 -10.14 -3.02
CA HIS A 68 -5.29 -8.83 -2.47
C HIS A 68 -6.48 -7.87 -2.40
#